data_AF-A0AAN6GHU3-F1
#
_entry.id   AF-A0AAN6GHU3-F1
#
_cell.length_a   1.000
_cell.length_b   1.000
_cell.length_c   1.000
_cell.angle_alpha   90.00
_cell.angle_beta   90.00
_cell.angle_gamma   90.00
#
_symmetry.space_group_name_H-M   'P 1'
#
loop_
_entity.id
_entity.type
_entity.pdbx_description
1 polymer ?
#
loop_
_entity_poly.entity_id
_entity_poly.type
_entity_poly.pdbx_seq_one_letter_code
_entity_poly.pdbx_strand_id
1 'polypeptide(L)'
;IDHKYLRWQVVGAPGIFDHTLEETINIQMRSVTALARIRAAVLYFMDLSGHCGYSIKAQVQLFNSIEPLLAGMPTFLVCRSR
;
A
#
# COMPACT_ATOMS: atom_id res chain seq x y z
N ILE A 1 6.01 -6.32 -18.05
CA ILE A 1 6.64 -4.99 -18.17
C ILE A 1 8.11 -5.22 -18.02
N ASP A 2 8.93 -4.78 -18.97
CA ASP A 2 10.36 -5.05 -18.93
C ASP A 2 11.12 -3.76 -18.63
N HIS A 3 12.10 -3.84 -17.73
CA HIS A 3 12.98 -2.74 -17.39
C HIS A 3 14.38 -3.30 -17.14
N LYS A 4 15.40 -2.69 -17.79
CA LYS A 4 16.80 -3.18 -17.75
C LYS A 4 16.92 -4.68 -18.07
N TYR A 5 16.23 -5.12 -19.12
CA TYR A 5 16.21 -6.52 -19.57
C TYR A 5 15.68 -7.54 -18.54
N LEU A 6 15.03 -7.06 -17.46
CA LEU A 6 14.36 -7.89 -16.46
C LEU A 6 12.85 -7.73 -16.59
N ARG A 7 12.12 -8.83 -16.34
CA ARG A 7 10.66 -8.83 -16.31
C ARG A 7 10.17 -8.43 -14.93
N TRP A 8 9.36 -7.38 -14.89
CA TRP A 8 8.71 -6.86 -13.70
C TRP A 8 7.22 -7.17 -13.72
N GLN A 9 6.70 -7.48 -12.53
CA GLN A 9 5.28 -7.61 -12.25
C GLN A 9 4.87 -6.50 -11.30
N VAL A 10 3.76 -5.83 -11.63
CA VAL A 10 3.15 -4.82 -10.77
C VAL A 10 1.89 -5.44 -10.22
N VAL A 11 1.82 -5.56 -8.89
CA VAL A 11 0.68 -6.13 -8.19
C VAL A 11 -0.13 -4.98 -7.59
N GLY A 12 -1.38 -4.86 -8.03
CA GLY A 12 -2.34 -3.94 -7.41
C GLY A 12 -2.93 -4.58 -6.16
N ALA A 13 -2.74 -3.94 -5.01
CA ALA A 13 -3.43 -4.30 -3.79
C ALA A 13 -4.71 -3.45 -3.67
N PRO A 14 -5.88 -4.03 -3.35
CA PRO A 14 -6.99 -3.24 -2.85
C PRO A 14 -6.53 -2.51 -1.58
N GLY A 15 -6.89 -1.23 -1.46
CA GLY A 15 -6.41 -0.38 -0.36
C GLY A 15 -6.65 -1.02 1.01
N ILE A 16 -5.68 -0.89 1.91
CA ILE A 16 -5.89 -1.20 3.32
C ILE A 16 -6.65 -0.01 3.87
N PHE A 17 -7.82 -0.26 4.41
CA PHE A 17 -8.68 0.80 4.91
C PHE A 17 -9.31 0.37 6.24
N ASP A 18 -9.71 1.31 7.08
CA ASP A 18 -10.54 0.98 8.24
C ASP A 18 -12.02 0.98 7.81
N HIS A 19 -12.53 -0.12 7.22
CA HIS A 19 -13.98 -0.28 7.01
C HIS A 19 -14.52 -1.46 7.83
N THR A 20 -15.76 -1.33 8.29
CA THR A 20 -16.44 -2.31 9.14
C THR A 20 -17.18 -3.43 8.38
N LEU A 21 -17.10 -3.46 7.04
CA LEU A 21 -17.77 -4.49 6.24
C LEU A 21 -16.91 -5.74 6.13
N GLU A 22 -17.49 -6.90 6.43
CA GLU A 22 -16.82 -8.21 6.43
C GLU A 22 -16.20 -8.58 5.07
N GLU A 23 -16.85 -8.21 3.97
CA GLU A 23 -16.31 -8.36 2.61
C GLU A 23 -15.05 -7.51 2.39
N THR A 24 -14.99 -6.33 3.03
CA THR A 24 -13.79 -5.50 2.98
C THR A 24 -12.65 -6.10 3.78
N ILE A 25 -12.93 -6.65 4.96
CA ILE A 25 -11.92 -7.34 5.78
C ILE A 25 -11.29 -8.48 4.97
N ASN A 26 -12.09 -9.28 4.27
CA ASN A 26 -11.58 -10.36 3.41
C ASN A 26 -10.69 -9.85 2.27
N ILE A 27 -11.04 -8.71 1.67
CA ILE A 27 -10.26 -8.07 0.61
C ILE A 27 -8.92 -7.52 1.17
N GLN A 28 -8.94 -6.90 2.34
CA GLN A 28 -7.73 -6.34 2.98
C GLN A 28 -6.77 -7.42 3.47
N MET A 29 -7.30 -8.52 3.99
CA MET A 29 -6.51 -9.67 4.40
C MET A 29 -5.71 -10.27 3.24
N ARG A 30 -6.21 -10.16 1.99
CA ARG A 30 -5.43 -10.54 0.80
C ARG A 30 -4.23 -9.61 0.60
N SER A 31 -4.40 -8.29 0.79
CA SER A 31 -3.31 -7.32 0.73
C SER A 31 -2.25 -7.58 1.80
N VAL A 32 -2.66 -7.83 3.05
CA VAL A 32 -1.76 -8.17 4.15
C VAL A 32 -1.03 -9.49 3.89
N THR A 33 -1.74 -10.52 3.43
CA THR A 33 -1.14 -11.83 3.12
C THR A 33 -0.14 -11.73 1.97
N ALA A 34 -0.43 -10.91 0.95
CA ALA A 34 0.50 -10.64 -0.14
C ALA A 34 1.78 -9.97 0.38
N LEU A 35 1.65 -8.93 1.21
CA LEU A 35 2.79 -8.22 1.81
C LEU A 35 3.66 -9.14 2.69
N ALA A 36 3.04 -10.05 3.44
CA ALA A 36 3.76 -10.97 4.32
C ALA A 36 4.55 -12.06 3.58
N ARG A 37 4.18 -12.41 2.34
CA ARG A 37 4.72 -13.59 1.63
C ARG A 37 5.46 -13.26 0.35
N ILE A 38 5.24 -12.08 -0.23
CA ILE A 38 5.89 -11.65 -1.47
C ILE A 38 7.03 -10.72 -1.12
N ARG A 39 8.27 -11.11 -1.43
CA ARG A 39 9.40 -10.17 -1.41
C ARG A 39 9.31 -9.26 -2.63
N ALA A 40 8.97 -8.00 -2.42
CA ALA A 40 8.90 -7.00 -3.46
C ALA A 40 9.32 -5.62 -2.93
N ALA A 41 9.57 -4.69 -3.84
CA ALA A 41 9.56 -3.28 -3.49
C ALA A 41 8.11 -2.82 -3.29
N VAL A 42 7.87 -2.01 -2.27
CA VAL A 42 6.54 -1.51 -1.91
C VAL A 42 6.44 -0.03 -2.24
N LEU A 43 5.36 0.36 -2.93
CA LEU A 43 5.02 1.75 -3.21
C LEU A 43 3.82 2.15 -2.35
N TYR A 44 4.04 3.04 -1.37
CA TYR A 44 2.97 3.60 -0.57
C TYR A 44 2.53 4.94 -1.16
N PHE A 45 1.31 5.01 -1.68
CA PHE A 45 0.78 6.23 -2.31
C PHE A 45 0.10 7.12 -1.27
N MET A 46 0.65 8.31 -1.07
CA MET A 46 0.06 9.36 -0.23
C MET A 46 -0.54 10.45 -1.10
N ASP A 47 -1.78 10.82 -0.84
CA ASP A 47 -2.48 11.89 -1.56
C ASP A 47 -2.42 13.19 -0.74
N LEU A 48 -1.62 14.14 -1.21
CA LEU A 48 -1.44 15.45 -0.56
C LEU A 48 -2.53 16.45 -0.97
N SER A 49 -3.35 16.13 -1.98
CA SER A 49 -4.43 17.00 -2.44
C SER A 49 -5.64 16.99 -1.49
N GLY A 50 -5.78 15.96 -0.66
CA GLY A 50 -6.94 15.76 0.21
C GLY A 50 -8.20 15.25 -0.49
N HIS A 51 -8.16 15.02 -1.81
CA HIS A 51 -9.30 14.52 -2.58
C HIS A 51 -9.61 13.03 -2.38
N CYS A 52 -8.74 12.27 -1.71
CA CYS A 52 -8.94 10.85 -1.43
C CYS A 52 -9.93 10.55 -0.28
N GLY A 53 -10.48 11.59 0.37
CA GLY A 53 -11.41 11.43 1.49
C GLY A 53 -10.74 11.16 2.86
N TYR A 54 -9.40 11.15 2.92
CA TYR A 54 -8.63 10.97 4.15
C TYR A 54 -7.67 12.13 4.40
N SER A 55 -7.61 12.61 5.65
CA SER A 55 -6.62 13.62 6.04
C SER A 55 -5.19 13.08 5.89
N ILE A 56 -4.22 13.98 5.63
CA ILE A 56 -2.80 13.61 5.59
C ILE A 56 -2.38 12.91 6.89
N LYS A 57 -2.89 13.37 8.04
CA LYS A 57 -2.63 12.75 9.35
C LYS A 57 -3.10 11.29 9.41
N ALA A 58 -4.31 11.01 8.91
CA ALA A 58 -4.84 9.65 8.85
C ALA A 58 -3.99 8.75 7.93
N GLN A 59 -3.53 9.30 6.79
CA GLN A 59 -2.64 8.57 5.87
C GLN A 59 -1.29 8.24 6.55
N VAL A 60 -0.68 9.19 7.27
CA VAL A 60 0.55 8.96 8.03
C VAL A 60 0.34 7.91 9.14
N GLN A 61 -0.78 7.96 9.85
CA GLN A 61 -1.10 6.97 10.88
C GLN A 61 -1.24 5.56 10.31
N LEU A 62 -1.87 5.41 9.15
CA LEU A 62 -1.97 4.13 8.44
C LEU A 62 -0.59 3.62 7.99
N PHE A 63 0.27 4.50 7.48
CA PHE A 63 1.64 4.11 7.11
C PHE A 63 2.40 3.55 8.32
N ASN A 64 2.34 4.25 9.46
CA ASN A 64 3.02 3.82 10.67
C ASN A 64 2.47 2.50 11.24
N SER A 65 1.16 2.21 11.07
CA SER A 65 0.58 0.95 11.55
C SER A 65 1.02 -0.27 10.73
N ILE A 66 1.31 -0.08 9.43
CA ILE A 66 1.77 -1.15 8.55
C ILE A 66 3.29 -1.22 8.41
N GLU A 67 4.03 -0.19 8.84
CA GLU A 67 5.51 -0.15 8.78
C GLU A 67 6.19 -1.44 9.28
N PRO A 68 5.75 -2.08 10.39
CA PRO A 68 6.35 -3.34 10.84
C PRO A 68 6.23 -4.48 9.83
N LEU A 69 5.14 -4.50 9.02
CA LEU A 69 4.94 -5.49 7.95
C LEU A 69 5.83 -5.21 6.73
N LEU A 70 6.31 -3.98 6.59
CA LEU A 70 7.18 -3.54 5.50
C LEU A 70 8.67 -3.72 5.82
N ALA A 71 9.00 -4.11 7.06
CA ALA A 71 10.38 -4.25 7.52
C ALA A 71 11.20 -5.20 6.62
N GLY A 72 12.35 -4.72 6.16
CA GLY A 72 13.24 -5.49 5.28
C GLY A 72 12.84 -5.49 3.79
N MET A 73 11.75 -4.82 3.41
CA MET A 73 11.39 -4.56 2.02
C MET A 73 11.74 -3.13 1.62
N PRO A 74 12.33 -2.89 0.43
CA PRO A 74 12.50 -1.54 -0.09
C PRO A 74 11.13 -0.85 -0.22
N THR A 75 10.90 0.20 0.57
CA THR A 75 9.62 0.91 0.62
C THR A 75 9.81 2.35 0.17
N PHE A 76 8.96 2.79 -0.75
CA PHE A 76 8.98 4.14 -1.30
C PHE A 76 7.65 4.84 -1.02
N LEU A 77 7.71 6.04 -0.45
CA LEU A 77 6.56 6.92 -0.30
C LEU A 77 6.40 7.76 -1.57
N VAL A 78 5.26 7.61 -2.22
CA VAL A 78 4.95 8.27 -3.49
C VAL A 78 3.85 9.29 -3.24
N CYS A 79 4.22 10.58 -3.32
CA CYS A 79 3.27 11.67 -3.18
C CYS A 79 2.52 11.86 -4.51
N ARG A 80 1.21 11.69 -4.48
CA ARG A 80 0.32 12.04 -5.58
C ARG A 80 -0.23 13.44 -5.33
N SER A 81 0.01 14.35 -6.27
CA SER A 81 -0.67 15.63 -6.40
C SER A 81 -1.41 15.56 -7.73
N ARG A 82 -2.73 15.48 -7.71
CA ARG A 82 -3.54 15.71 -8.91
C ARG A 82 -4.06 17.14 -8.87
#